data_AF-A0A0B7MLZ8-F1
#
_entry.id   AF-A0A0B7MLZ8-F1
#
_cell.length_a   1.000
_cell.length_b   1.000
_cell.length_c   1.000
_cell.angle_alpha   90.00
_cell.angle_beta   90.00
_cell.angle_gamma   90.00
#
_symmetry.space_group_name_H-M   'P 1'
#
loop_
_entity.id
_entity.type
_entity.pdbx_description
1 polymer ?
#
loop_
_entity_poly.entity_id
_entity_poly.type
_entity_poly.pdbx_seq_one_letter_code
_entity_poly.pdbx_strand_id
1 'polypeptide(L)'
;MGLTMAVAFLLSIVLFIIIPTWLGHMTLWVENIWVQNLIEGVSRLGIFLAYVLGIRAFEDIRRVFQYHGAEHKAINTYEDGADLTVEEVAQRSRLHPSCGTSFLLVVILISILVFAFLGNGSWLWKFGSRILLLPVIAGLGYEFIRLSRRYRKQMRILIAPGLWVQNLTTGEPDSAQIEVAIAALKRVLIPPTGDAAASGD
;
A
#
# COMPACT_ATOMS: atom_id res chain seq x y z
N MET A 1 -26.13 -1.40 -2.77
CA MET A 1 -24.93 -1.77 -1.98
C MET A 1 -24.50 -3.23 -2.22
N GLY A 2 -25.37 -4.24 -2.08
CA GLY A 2 -24.98 -5.65 -2.32
C GLY A 2 -24.42 -5.93 -3.73
N LEU A 3 -25.09 -5.43 -4.77
CA LEU A 3 -24.64 -5.59 -6.16
C LEU A 3 -23.28 -4.92 -6.42
N THR A 4 -23.08 -3.70 -5.94
CA THR A 4 -21.82 -2.96 -6.13
C THR A 4 -20.66 -3.63 -5.40
N MET A 5 -20.89 -4.17 -4.20
CA MET A 5 -19.88 -4.95 -3.48
C MET A 5 -19.55 -6.26 -4.19
N ALA A 6 -20.55 -6.98 -4.69
CA ALA A 6 -20.33 -8.22 -5.44
C ALA A 6 -19.52 -7.97 -6.72
N VAL A 7 -19.86 -6.91 -7.48
CA VAL A 7 -19.12 -6.52 -8.69
C VAL A 7 -17.68 -6.14 -8.35
N ALA A 8 -17.45 -5.33 -7.31
CA ALA A 8 -16.09 -4.92 -6.90
C ALA A 8 -15.24 -6.12 -6.45
N PHE A 9 -15.85 -7.06 -5.72
CA PHE A 9 -15.18 -8.28 -5.29
C PHE A 9 -14.82 -9.19 -6.47
N LEU A 10 -15.76 -9.42 -7.39
CA LEU A 10 -15.52 -10.19 -8.60
C LEU A 10 -14.44 -9.56 -9.47
N LEU A 11 -14.50 -8.23 -9.68
CA LEU A 11 -13.49 -7.49 -10.43
C LEU A 11 -12.10 -7.64 -9.79
N SER A 12 -12.02 -7.61 -8.46
CA SER A 12 -10.77 -7.77 -7.73
C SER A 12 -10.19 -9.19 -7.89
N ILE A 13 -11.02 -10.24 -7.83
CA ILE A 13 -10.59 -11.62 -8.12
C ILE A 13 -10.08 -11.74 -9.56
N VAL A 14 -10.83 -11.20 -10.52
CA VAL A 14 -10.45 -11.25 -11.94
C VAL A 14 -9.11 -10.54 -12.17
N LEU A 15 -8.98 -9.29 -11.73
CA LEU A 15 -7.80 -8.47 -11.97
C LEU A 15 -6.55 -8.96 -11.23
N PHE A 16 -6.67 -9.36 -9.96
CA PHE A 16 -5.51 -9.61 -9.11
C PHE A 16 -5.19 -11.09 -8.87
N ILE A 17 -6.09 -12.00 -9.24
CA ILE A 17 -5.88 -13.45 -9.10
C ILE A 17 -5.92 -14.12 -10.47
N ILE A 18 -7.03 -14.01 -11.20
CA ILE A 18 -7.23 -14.79 -12.44
C ILE A 18 -6.28 -14.33 -13.55
N ILE A 19 -6.24 -13.03 -13.88
CA ILE A 19 -5.41 -12.52 -14.97
C ILE A 19 -3.91 -12.81 -14.74
N PRO A 20 -3.31 -12.50 -13.56
CA PRO A 20 -1.89 -12.79 -13.33
C PRO A 20 -1.57 -14.29 -13.43
N THR A 21 -2.43 -15.16 -12.89
CA THR A 21 -2.22 -16.62 -12.96
C THR A 21 -2.38 -17.14 -14.38
N TRP A 22 -3.35 -16.63 -15.15
CA TRP A 22 -3.51 -16.97 -16.56
C TRP A 22 -2.31 -16.53 -17.40
N LEU A 23 -1.80 -15.31 -17.20
CA LEU A 23 -0.57 -14.83 -17.85
C LEU A 23 0.65 -15.70 -17.47
N GLY A 24 0.75 -16.16 -16.23
CA GLY A 24 1.78 -17.11 -15.79
C GLY A 24 1.63 -18.52 -16.40
N HIS A 25 0.42 -18.92 -16.80
CA HIS A 25 0.20 -20.15 -17.54
C HIS A 25 0.61 -20.02 -19.02
N MET A 26 0.44 -18.84 -19.61
CA MET A 26 0.91 -18.56 -20.98
C MET A 26 2.43 -18.63 -21.12
N THR A 27 3.19 -18.67 -20.02
CA THR A 27 4.65 -18.78 -20.02
C THR A 27 5.16 -20.20 -19.76
N LEU A 28 4.30 -21.23 -19.84
CA LEU A 28 4.70 -22.64 -19.68
C LEU A 28 5.71 -23.14 -20.73
N TRP A 29 5.86 -22.44 -21.86
CA TRP A 29 6.89 -22.70 -22.86
C TRP A 29 8.30 -22.25 -22.41
N VAL A 30 8.40 -21.50 -21.30
CA VAL A 30 9.67 -21.09 -20.70
C VAL A 30 10.14 -22.20 -19.74
N GLU A 31 11.19 -22.91 -20.11
CA GLU A 31 11.75 -24.00 -19.30
C GLU A 31 12.38 -23.50 -17.99
N ASN A 32 12.90 -22.27 -17.99
CA ASN A 32 13.51 -21.67 -16.80
C ASN A 32 12.45 -21.13 -15.85
N ILE A 33 12.29 -21.84 -14.73
CA ILE A 33 11.33 -21.52 -13.68
C ILE A 33 11.50 -20.11 -13.08
N TRP A 34 12.74 -19.63 -12.94
CA TRP A 34 13.01 -18.29 -12.40
C TRP A 34 12.48 -17.22 -13.33
N VAL A 35 12.64 -17.42 -14.64
CA VAL A 35 12.12 -16.53 -15.67
C VAL A 35 10.59 -16.58 -15.67
N GLN A 36 9.98 -17.75 -15.52
CA GLN A 36 8.52 -17.88 -15.45
C GLN A 36 7.93 -17.13 -14.24
N ASN A 37 8.52 -17.31 -13.06
CA ASN A 37 8.08 -16.64 -11.83
C ASN A 37 8.31 -15.13 -11.89
N LEU A 38 9.40 -14.68 -12.54
CA LEU A 38 9.65 -13.26 -12.77
C LEU A 38 8.59 -12.65 -13.69
N ILE A 39 8.21 -13.33 -14.78
CA ILE A 39 7.15 -12.84 -15.68
C ILE A 39 5.81 -12.75 -14.96
N GLU A 40 5.42 -13.75 -14.17
CA GLU A 40 4.20 -13.69 -13.36
C GLU A 40 4.24 -12.53 -12.35
N GLY A 41 5.40 -12.32 -11.72
CA GLY A 41 5.59 -11.22 -10.79
C GLY A 41 5.46 -9.85 -11.44
N VAL A 42 6.14 -9.67 -12.57
CA VAL A 42 6.09 -8.43 -13.35
C VAL A 42 4.68 -8.18 -13.90
N SER A 43 3.96 -9.21 -14.34
CA SER A 43 2.58 -9.05 -14.81
C SER A 43 1.65 -8.59 -13.68
N ARG A 44 1.77 -9.18 -12.49
CA ARG A 44 1.01 -8.76 -11.29
C ARG A 44 1.31 -7.31 -10.91
N LEU A 45 2.58 -6.91 -10.91
CA LEU A 45 2.98 -5.53 -10.66
C LEU A 45 2.44 -4.58 -11.74
N GLY A 46 2.53 -4.96 -13.01
CA GLY A 46 2.03 -4.19 -14.14
C GLY A 46 0.52 -3.96 -14.08
N ILE A 47 -0.25 -5.01 -13.77
CA ILE A 47 -1.71 -4.92 -13.59
C ILE A 47 -2.06 -4.02 -12.41
N PHE A 48 -1.35 -4.13 -11.29
CA PHE A 48 -1.55 -3.25 -10.14
C PHE A 48 -1.28 -1.79 -10.49
N LEU A 49 -0.17 -1.49 -11.15
CA LEU A 49 0.15 -0.12 -11.58
C LEU A 49 -0.87 0.41 -12.59
N ALA A 50 -1.26 -0.40 -13.57
CA ALA A 50 -2.28 -0.04 -14.56
C ALA A 50 -3.63 0.24 -13.92
N TYR A 51 -4.03 -0.57 -12.93
CA TYR A 51 -5.24 -0.35 -12.16
C TYR A 51 -5.20 0.99 -11.41
N VAL A 52 -4.13 1.24 -10.64
CA VAL A 52 -3.96 2.50 -9.88
C VAL A 52 -3.99 3.71 -10.82
N LEU A 53 -3.29 3.63 -11.96
CA LEU A 53 -3.30 4.69 -12.97
C LEU A 53 -4.68 4.91 -13.57
N GLY A 54 -5.43 3.84 -13.85
CA GLY A 54 -6.78 3.91 -14.40
C GLY A 54 -7.76 4.56 -13.42
N ILE A 55 -7.76 4.14 -12.15
CA ILE A 55 -8.70 4.69 -11.16
C ILE A 55 -8.37 6.14 -10.78
N ARG A 56 -7.12 6.57 -10.93
CA ARG A 56 -6.71 7.96 -10.69
C ARG A 56 -7.42 8.96 -11.60
N ALA A 57 -8.00 8.53 -12.72
CA ALA A 57 -8.77 9.42 -13.59
C ALA A 57 -10.11 9.86 -12.96
N PHE A 58 -10.66 9.11 -12.01
CA PHE A 58 -11.93 9.44 -11.36
C PHE A 58 -11.75 10.53 -10.31
N GLU A 59 -12.61 11.56 -10.33
CA GLU A 59 -12.54 12.71 -9.42
C GLU A 59 -12.62 12.32 -7.95
N ASP A 60 -13.51 11.39 -7.60
CA ASP A 60 -13.65 10.87 -6.24
C ASP A 60 -12.36 10.21 -5.74
N ILE A 61 -11.71 9.42 -6.60
CA ILE A 61 -10.46 8.75 -6.27
C ILE A 61 -9.32 9.75 -6.13
N ARG A 62 -9.27 10.78 -6.99
CA ARG A 62 -8.31 11.89 -6.84
C ARG A 62 -8.48 12.57 -5.50
N ARG A 63 -9.72 12.83 -5.09
CA ARG A 63 -10.03 13.44 -3.79
C ARG A 63 -9.55 12.58 -2.63
N VAL A 64 -9.73 11.26 -2.71
CA VAL A 64 -9.19 10.31 -1.72
C VAL A 64 -7.66 10.37 -1.67
N PHE A 65 -6.98 10.41 -2.82
CA PHE A 65 -5.51 10.53 -2.86
C PHE A 65 -5.01 11.87 -2.30
N GLN A 66 -5.77 12.95 -2.41
CA GLN A 66 -5.44 14.22 -1.78
C GLN A 66 -5.55 14.15 -0.25
N TYR A 67 -6.62 13.57 0.29
CA TYR A 67 -6.73 13.32 1.74
C TYR A 67 -5.58 12.46 2.27
N HIS A 68 -5.17 11.45 1.51
CA HIS A 68 -4.00 10.65 1.83
C HIS A 68 -2.69 11.48 1.79
N GLY A 69 -2.57 12.41 0.85
CA GLY A 69 -1.48 13.38 0.84
C GLY A 69 -1.48 14.30 2.06
N ALA A 70 -2.66 14.77 2.51
CA ALA A 70 -2.81 15.58 3.71
C ALA A 70 -2.37 14.84 4.97
N GLU A 71 -2.74 13.56 5.11
CA GLU A 71 -2.29 12.70 6.21
C GLU A 71 -0.76 12.62 6.26
N HIS A 72 -0.11 12.32 5.13
CA HIS A 72 1.35 12.24 5.06
C HIS A 72 2.04 13.55 5.40
N LYS A 73 1.51 14.67 4.90
CA LYS A 73 2.06 15.99 5.21
C LYS A 73 1.93 16.31 6.71
N ALA A 74 0.77 16.02 7.31
CA ALA A 74 0.55 16.22 8.74
C ALA A 74 1.49 15.37 9.60
N ILE A 75 1.66 14.08 9.27
CA ILE A 75 2.59 13.18 9.95
C ILE A 75 4.03 13.67 9.79
N ASN A 76 4.46 14.04 8.57
CA ASN A 76 5.80 14.56 8.33
C ASN A 76 6.07 15.85 9.15
N THR A 77 5.09 16.74 9.24
CA THR A 77 5.20 17.97 10.06
C THR A 77 5.42 17.64 11.53
N TYR A 78 4.64 16.68 12.04
CA TYR A 78 4.77 16.21 13.41
C TYR A 78 6.11 15.50 13.68
N GLU A 79 6.57 14.62 12.77
CA GLU A 79 7.87 13.94 12.88
C GLU A 79 9.05 14.92 12.83
N ASP A 80 8.91 16.02 12.09
CA ASP A 80 9.91 17.10 12.02
C ASP A 80 9.88 18.01 13.26
N GLY A 81 8.93 17.82 14.18
CA GLY A 81 8.78 18.63 15.40
C GLY A 81 8.26 20.05 15.15
N ALA A 82 7.67 20.31 13.98
CA ALA A 82 7.08 21.60 13.63
C ALA A 82 5.62 21.71 14.12
N ASP A 83 5.13 22.94 14.22
CA ASP A 83 3.75 23.20 14.64
C ASP A 83 2.75 22.69 13.59
N LEU A 84 1.67 22.04 14.06
CA LEU A 84 0.59 21.54 13.21
C LEU A 84 -0.36 22.67 12.78
N THR A 85 0.14 23.57 11.95
CA THR A 85 -0.60 24.63 11.24
C THR A 85 -0.80 24.27 9.77
N VAL A 86 -1.77 24.89 9.11
CA VAL A 86 -2.05 24.63 7.68
C VAL A 86 -0.84 25.02 6.82
N GLU A 87 -0.18 26.12 7.18
CA GLU A 87 0.98 26.67 6.47
C GLU A 87 2.20 25.74 6.54
N GLU A 88 2.53 25.25 7.73
CA GLU A 88 3.65 24.31 7.91
C GLU A 88 3.37 22.98 7.23
N VAL A 89 2.15 22.46 7.39
CA VAL A 89 1.75 21.18 6.79
C VAL A 89 1.78 21.27 5.27
N ALA A 90 1.30 22.36 4.67
CA ALA A 90 1.30 22.54 3.22
C ALA A 90 2.70 22.44 2.60
N GLN A 91 3.75 22.83 3.33
CA GLN A 91 5.14 22.82 2.84
C GLN A 91 5.82 21.45 2.93
N ARG A 92 5.28 20.49 3.71
CA ARG A 92 5.89 19.17 3.85
C ARG A 92 5.60 18.26 2.65
N SER A 93 6.43 17.23 2.52
CA SER A 93 6.27 16.22 1.48
C SER A 93 5.00 15.40 1.70
N ARG A 94 4.31 15.04 0.61
CA ARG A 94 3.25 14.02 0.61
C ARG A 94 3.78 12.58 0.53
N LEU A 95 5.10 12.40 0.58
CA LEU A 95 5.76 11.10 0.56
C LEU A 95 6.22 10.75 1.98
N HIS A 96 5.92 9.53 2.42
CA HIS A 96 6.28 9.04 3.74
C HIS A 96 6.69 7.56 3.69
N PRO A 97 7.88 7.16 4.17
CA PRO A 97 8.38 5.79 4.05
C PRO A 97 7.54 4.73 4.79
N SER A 98 6.70 5.15 5.74
CA SER A 98 5.90 4.26 6.59
C SER A 98 4.48 3.99 6.08
N CYS A 99 4.12 4.46 4.88
CA CYS A 99 2.75 4.38 4.37
C CYS A 99 2.30 2.94 4.05
N GLY A 100 1.04 2.63 4.33
CA GLY A 100 0.38 1.38 3.95
C GLY A 100 0.21 1.16 2.44
N THR A 101 0.29 2.18 1.58
CA THR A 101 0.34 1.93 0.12
C THR A 101 1.67 1.31 -0.30
N SER A 102 2.76 1.59 0.43
CA SER A 102 4.01 0.84 0.29
C SER A 102 3.83 -0.62 0.72
N PHE A 103 2.90 -0.93 1.64
CA PHE A 103 2.64 -2.31 2.07
C PHE A 103 2.12 -3.19 0.94
N LEU A 104 1.16 -2.72 0.13
CA LEU A 104 0.68 -3.50 -1.01
C LEU A 104 1.81 -3.81 -2.01
N LEU A 105 2.65 -2.82 -2.31
CA LEU A 105 3.82 -3.03 -3.17
C LEU A 105 4.79 -4.03 -2.55
N VAL A 106 5.12 -3.86 -1.27
CA VAL A 106 6.03 -4.75 -0.54
C VAL A 106 5.51 -6.19 -0.52
N VAL A 107 4.20 -6.38 -0.28
CA VAL A 107 3.54 -7.69 -0.33
C VAL A 107 3.67 -8.30 -1.72
N ILE A 108 3.44 -7.52 -2.79
CA ILE A 108 3.64 -8.00 -4.16
C ILE A 108 5.10 -8.40 -4.38
N LEU A 109 6.08 -7.57 -4.05
CA LEU A 109 7.50 -7.86 -4.26
C LEU A 109 7.97 -9.08 -3.45
N ILE A 110 7.58 -9.18 -2.19
CA ILE A 110 7.87 -10.35 -1.34
C ILE A 110 7.20 -11.59 -1.90
N SER A 111 5.97 -11.49 -2.42
CA SER A 111 5.29 -12.63 -3.04
C SER A 111 6.06 -13.15 -4.25
N ILE A 112 6.63 -12.27 -5.08
CA ILE A 112 7.46 -12.67 -6.23
C ILE A 112 8.68 -13.45 -5.75
N LEU A 113 9.39 -12.93 -4.73
CA LEU A 113 10.55 -13.60 -4.15
C LEU A 113 10.17 -14.96 -3.55
N VAL A 114 9.15 -15.02 -2.68
CA VAL A 114 8.73 -16.27 -2.02
C VAL A 114 8.29 -17.32 -3.04
N PHE A 115 7.47 -16.96 -4.02
CA PHE A 115 7.01 -17.89 -5.05
C PHE A 115 8.12 -18.29 -6.02
N ALA A 116 9.15 -17.47 -6.21
CA ALA A 116 10.31 -17.84 -7.02
C ALA A 116 11.02 -19.11 -6.50
N PHE A 117 11.05 -19.32 -5.18
CA PHE A 117 11.66 -20.49 -4.54
C PHE A 117 10.76 -21.73 -4.46
N LEU A 118 9.46 -21.63 -4.77
CA LEU A 118 8.47 -22.70 -4.52
C LEU A 118 8.31 -23.72 -5.66
N GLY A 119 9.05 -23.56 -6.75
CA GLY A 119 9.05 -24.57 -7.81
C GLY A 119 7.81 -24.56 -8.71
N ASN A 120 7.86 -25.34 -9.80
CA ASN A 120 6.78 -25.50 -10.75
C ASN A 120 6.00 -26.74 -10.34
N GLY A 121 4.87 -26.53 -9.66
CA GLY A 121 3.92 -27.59 -9.34
C GLY A 121 2.68 -27.56 -10.23
N SER A 122 1.74 -28.46 -9.93
CA SER A 122 0.42 -28.48 -10.56
C SER A 122 -0.35 -27.17 -10.32
N TRP A 123 -1.43 -26.95 -11.10
CA TRP A 123 -2.31 -25.79 -10.90
C TRP A 123 -2.82 -25.68 -9.45
N LEU A 124 -3.20 -26.81 -8.84
CA LEU A 124 -3.64 -26.87 -7.45
C LEU A 124 -2.53 -26.50 -6.47
N TRP A 125 -1.28 -26.90 -6.71
CA TRP A 125 -0.14 -26.47 -5.91
C TRP A 125 0.06 -24.96 -6.00
N LYS A 126 0.03 -24.40 -7.21
CA LYS A 126 0.18 -22.96 -7.44
C LYS A 126 -0.93 -22.16 -6.75
N PHE A 127 -2.18 -22.60 -6.87
CA PHE A 127 -3.31 -21.93 -6.23
C PHE A 127 -3.28 -22.07 -4.70
N GLY A 128 -3.09 -23.30 -4.19
CA GLY A 128 -3.07 -23.59 -2.76
C GLY A 128 -1.94 -22.89 -2.02
N SER A 129 -0.72 -22.89 -2.57
CA SER A 129 0.43 -22.19 -1.99
C SER A 129 0.21 -20.67 -1.89
N ARG A 130 -0.47 -20.06 -2.87
CA ARG A 130 -0.78 -18.62 -2.85
C ARG A 130 -1.74 -18.24 -1.73
N ILE A 131 -2.73 -19.07 -1.45
CA ILE A 131 -3.68 -18.85 -0.34
C ILE A 131 -2.99 -19.10 1.00
N LEU A 132 -2.30 -20.25 1.13
CA LEU A 132 -1.71 -20.66 2.40
C LEU A 132 -0.58 -19.73 2.86
N LEU A 133 0.22 -19.21 1.92
CA LEU A 133 1.35 -18.34 2.23
C LEU A 133 0.98 -16.86 2.35
N LEU A 134 -0.28 -16.48 2.10
CA LEU A 134 -0.73 -15.10 2.20
C LEU A 134 -0.45 -14.49 3.59
N PRO A 135 -0.73 -15.17 4.72
CA PRO A 135 -0.40 -14.66 6.05
C PRO A 135 1.11 -14.49 6.26
N VAL A 136 1.92 -15.42 5.74
CA VAL A 136 3.39 -15.36 5.85
C VAL A 136 3.93 -14.16 5.07
N ILE A 137 3.48 -13.97 3.83
CA ILE A 137 3.87 -12.84 2.99
C ILE A 137 3.45 -11.52 3.64
N ALA A 138 2.24 -11.44 4.20
CA ALA A 138 1.77 -10.26 4.92
C ALA A 138 2.63 -9.96 6.17
N GLY A 139 2.99 -10.99 6.94
CA GLY A 139 3.88 -10.85 8.10
C GLY A 139 5.28 -10.37 7.72
N LEU A 140 5.86 -10.93 6.65
CA LEU A 140 7.14 -10.47 6.11
C LEU A 140 7.06 -9.02 5.61
N GLY A 141 5.95 -8.64 4.97
CA GLY A 141 5.72 -7.26 4.53
C GLY A 141 5.61 -6.28 5.70
N TYR A 142 4.96 -6.70 6.79
CA TYR A 142 4.85 -5.90 8.01
C TYR A 142 6.23 -5.66 8.63
N GLU A 143 7.03 -6.72 8.80
CA GLU A 143 8.38 -6.61 9.36
C GLU A 143 9.29 -5.78 8.46
N PHE A 144 9.17 -5.90 7.13
CA PHE A 144 9.90 -5.05 6.19
C PHE A 144 9.59 -3.56 6.41
N ILE A 145 8.32 -3.18 6.56
CA ILE A 145 7.94 -1.79 6.84
C ILE A 145 8.40 -1.36 8.23
N ARG A 146 8.29 -2.24 9.23
CA ARG A 146 8.77 -1.95 10.58
C ARG A 146 10.28 -1.67 10.57
N LEU A 147 11.06 -2.44 9.83
CA LEU A 147 12.50 -2.26 9.65
C LEU A 147 12.81 -1.00 8.83
N SER A 148 12.03 -0.70 7.78
CA SER A 148 12.23 0.49 6.95
C SER A 148 12.11 1.79 7.75
N ARG A 149 11.26 1.81 8.78
CA ARG A 149 11.17 2.90 9.75
C ARG A 149 12.44 3.04 10.59
N ARG A 150 12.96 1.92 11.10
CA ARG A 150 14.14 1.89 11.97
C ARG A 150 15.43 2.22 11.24
N TYR A 151 15.56 1.77 9.99
CA TYR A 151 16.79 1.87 9.18
C TYR A 151 16.58 2.68 7.90
N ARG A 152 15.84 3.80 7.99
CA ARG A 152 15.42 4.65 6.86
C ARG A 152 16.59 5.02 5.91
N LYS A 153 17.76 5.37 6.46
CA LYS A 153 18.94 5.77 5.67
C LYS A 153 19.56 4.59 4.93
N GLN A 154 19.71 3.45 5.60
CA GLN A 154 20.32 2.23 5.06
C GLN A 154 19.41 1.54 4.04
N MET A 155 18.10 1.58 4.25
CA MET A 155 17.09 0.95 3.41
C MET A 155 16.57 1.86 2.30
N ARG A 156 17.18 3.03 2.06
CA ARG A 156 16.67 4.05 1.13
C ARG A 156 16.38 3.49 -0.28
N ILE A 157 17.26 2.64 -0.79
CA ILE A 157 17.08 2.01 -2.12
C ILE A 157 15.88 1.06 -2.11
N LEU A 158 15.71 0.27 -1.04
CA LEU A 158 14.60 -0.67 -0.88
C LEU A 158 13.25 0.03 -0.67
N ILE A 159 13.27 1.24 -0.08
CA ILE A 159 12.08 2.07 0.16
C ILE A 159 11.65 2.82 -1.10
N ALA A 160 12.60 3.18 -1.97
CA ALA A 160 12.35 4.05 -3.14
C ALA A 160 11.20 3.59 -4.04
N PRO A 161 11.05 2.29 -4.39
CA PRO A 161 9.90 1.83 -5.19
C PRO A 161 8.55 2.13 -4.54
N GLY A 162 8.46 2.02 -3.21
CA GLY A 162 7.25 2.38 -2.44
C GLY A 162 6.92 3.86 -2.56
N LEU A 163 7.94 4.73 -2.48
CA LEU A 163 7.76 6.17 -2.66
C LEU A 163 7.34 6.54 -4.09
N TRP A 164 7.78 5.80 -5.10
CA TRP A 164 7.31 6.00 -6.48
C TRP A 164 5.83 5.67 -6.63
N VAL A 165 5.35 4.59 -6.01
CA VAL A 165 3.91 4.26 -6.01
C VAL A 165 3.09 5.29 -5.22
N GLN A 166 3.65 5.88 -4.17
CA GLN A 166 3.01 7.01 -3.48
C GLN A 166 2.79 8.19 -4.41
N ASN A 167 3.67 8.43 -5.40
CA ASN A 167 3.41 9.47 -6.40
C ASN A 167 2.13 9.24 -7.23
N LEU A 168 1.65 7.99 -7.29
CA LEU A 168 0.42 7.62 -7.98
C LEU A 168 -0.80 7.60 -7.04
N THR A 169 -0.58 7.45 -5.74
CA THR A 169 -1.63 7.22 -4.72
C THR A 169 -1.76 8.35 -3.70
N THR A 170 -0.99 9.44 -3.85
CA THR A 170 -1.16 10.69 -3.12
C THR A 170 -1.28 11.88 -4.09
N GLY A 171 -2.04 12.89 -3.68
CA GLY A 171 -2.21 14.16 -4.39
C GLY A 171 -1.92 15.34 -3.48
N GLU A 172 -1.76 16.53 -4.07
CA GLU A 172 -1.64 17.77 -3.31
C GLU A 172 -3.02 18.15 -2.72
N PRO A 173 -3.13 18.27 -1.38
CA PRO A 173 -4.38 18.61 -0.72
C PRO A 173 -4.67 20.10 -0.72
N ASP A 174 -5.95 20.44 -0.58
CA ASP A 174 -6.38 21.79 -0.22
C ASP A 174 -6.30 22.03 1.30
N SER A 175 -6.47 23.30 1.72
CA SER A 175 -6.41 23.69 3.13
C SER A 175 -7.44 22.97 4.01
N ALA A 176 -8.66 22.72 3.50
CA ALA A 176 -9.69 22.04 4.26
C ALA A 176 -9.34 20.57 4.51
N GLN A 177 -8.71 19.90 3.52
CA GLN A 177 -8.19 18.55 3.68
C GLN A 177 -7.04 18.51 4.70
N ILE A 178 -6.18 19.52 4.72
CA ILE A 178 -5.10 19.66 5.71
C ILE A 178 -5.66 19.83 7.12
N GLU A 179 -6.66 20.69 7.31
CA GLU A 179 -7.32 20.89 8.62
C GLU A 179 -7.91 19.57 9.15
N VAL A 180 -8.57 18.79 8.30
CA VAL A 180 -9.09 17.47 8.65
C VAL A 180 -7.96 16.53 9.08
N ALA A 181 -6.85 16.50 8.34
CA ALA A 181 -5.69 15.66 8.68
C ALA A 181 -5.05 16.07 10.01
N ILE A 182 -4.89 17.37 10.27
CA ILE A 182 -4.39 17.91 11.54
C ILE A 182 -5.32 17.52 12.69
N ALA A 183 -6.63 17.70 12.52
CA ALA A 183 -7.62 17.36 13.54
C ALA A 183 -7.62 15.87 13.86
N ALA A 184 -7.56 15.01 12.83
CA ALA A 184 -7.47 13.57 12.99
C ALA A 184 -6.18 13.16 13.71
N LEU A 185 -5.03 13.71 13.31
CA LEU A 185 -3.74 13.40 13.92
C LEU A 185 -3.70 13.81 15.40
N LYS A 186 -4.16 15.02 15.73
CA LYS A 186 -4.24 15.49 17.12
C LYS A 186 -5.06 14.54 18.01
N ARG A 187 -6.18 14.01 17.50
CA ARG A 187 -7.00 13.04 18.24
C ARG A 187 -6.29 11.71 18.51
N VAL A 188 -5.37 11.29 17.65
CA VAL A 188 -4.57 10.07 17.83
C VAL A 188 -3.39 10.30 18.78
N LEU A 189 -2.84 11.52 18.77
CA LEU A 189 -1.71 11.89 19.63
C LEU A 189 -2.10 12.14 21.08
N ILE A 190 -3.33 12.62 21.34
CA ILE A 190 -3.87 12.72 22.69
C ILE A 190 -4.01 11.28 23.22
N PRO A 191 -3.27 10.88 24.27
CA PRO A 191 -3.52 9.61 24.93
C PRO A 191 -4.99 9.60 25.36
N PRO A 192 -5.68 8.45 25.37
CA PRO A 192 -6.96 8.35 26.05
C PRO A 192 -6.75 8.58 27.55
N THR A 193 -6.64 9.85 27.95
CA THR A 193 -6.75 10.29 29.33
C THR A 193 -8.19 10.09 29.73
N GLY A 194 -8.39 9.23 30.73
CA GLY A 194 -9.70 8.87 31.23
C GLY A 194 -10.46 10.09 31.72
N ASP A 195 -11.62 10.34 31.11
CA ASP A 195 -12.64 11.21 31.66
C ASP A 195 -13.84 10.35 32.06
N ALA A 196 -13.86 9.96 33.34
CA ALA A 196 -15.06 9.69 34.12
C ALA A 196 -14.77 9.77 35.63
N ALA A 197 -14.06 10.82 36.07
CA ALA A 197 -13.95 11.13 37.51
C ALA A 197 -13.73 12.63 37.73
N ALA A 198 -14.57 13.46 37.10
CA ALA A 198 -14.68 14.87 37.43
C ALA A 198 -16.09 15.38 37.08
N SER A 199 -17.08 14.88 37.83
CA SER A 199 -18.32 15.61 38.07
C SER A 199 -18.49 15.66 39.59
N GLY A 200 -17.78 16.60 40.21
CA GLY A 200 -18.22 17.17 41.47
C GLY A 200 -19.14 18.32 41.12
N ASP A 201 -20.42 18.15 41.42
CA ASP A 201 -21.31 19.08 42.13
C ASP A 201 -22.54 18.29 42.60
#